data_AF-E9HR00-F1
#
_entry.id   AF-E9HR00-F1
#
_cell.length_a   1.000
_cell.length_b   1.000
_cell.length_c   1.000
_cell.angle_alpha   90.00
_cell.angle_beta   90.00
_cell.angle_gamma   90.00
#
_symmetry.space_group_name_H-M   'P 1'
#
loop_
_entity.id
_entity.type
_entity.pdbx_description
1 polymer ?
#
loop_
_entity_poly.entity_id
_entity_poly.type
_entity_poly.pdbx_seq_one_letter_code
_entity_poly.pdbx_strand_id
1 'polypeptide(L)' 'LEWPPQSPDLSPIEQIWDYVKSKMDTTERSSTEVMWKKIQKEWNKIPKKVLRKYILSLKSRCAACLNVKGYHTKY' A
#
# COMPACT_ATOMS: atom_id res chain seq x y z
N LEU A 1 -5.20 18.07 7.85
CA LEU A 1 -4.17 17.87 6.81
C LEU A 1 -4.92 17.74 5.50
N GLU A 2 -4.75 18.70 4.59
CA GLU A 2 -5.28 18.56 3.23
C GLU A 2 -4.45 17.52 2.49
N TRP A 3 -5.12 16.59 1.80
CA TRP A 3 -4.46 15.60 0.97
C TRP A 3 -4.27 16.15 -0.44
N PRO A 4 -3.05 16.22 -0.97
CA PRO A 4 -2.84 16.71 -2.33
C PRO A 4 -3.48 15.75 -3.34
N PRO A 5 -4.13 16.27 -4.41
CA PRO A 5 -4.63 15.42 -5.49
C PRO A 5 -3.49 14.62 -6.13
N GLN A 6 -3.83 13.48 -6.74
CA GLN A 6 -2.89 12.62 -7.48
C GLN A 6 -1.64 12.18 -6.69
N SER A 7 -1.75 12.03 -5.37
CA SER A 7 -0.62 11.65 -4.50
C SER A 7 -0.79 10.26 -3.87
N PRO A 8 -0.87 9.17 -4.66
CA PRO A 8 -0.94 7.81 -4.13
C PRO A 8 0.35 7.42 -3.37
N ASP A 9 1.51 7.92 -3.77
CA ASP A 9 2.82 7.67 -3.15
C ASP A 9 2.82 8.01 -1.63
N LEU A 10 2.07 9.04 -1.27
CA LEU A 10 1.95 9.50 0.12
C LEU A 10 1.02 8.59 0.93
N SER A 11 0.14 7.83 0.29
CA SER A 11 -0.92 7.06 0.93
C SER A 11 -0.39 5.76 1.52
N PRO A 12 -0.50 5.54 2.85
CA PRO A 12 -0.11 4.27 3.44
C PRO A 12 -0.97 3.08 3.00
N ILE A 13 -2.23 3.32 2.57
CA ILE A 13 -3.14 2.24 2.17
C ILE A 13 -2.75 1.60 0.84
N GLU A 14 -2.19 2.36 -0.10
CA GLU A 14 -1.69 1.83 -1.39
C GLU A 14 -0.59 0.79 -1.16
N GLN A 15 0.33 1.08 -0.23
CA GLN A 15 1.40 0.17 0.14
C GLN A 15 0.89 -1.10 0.84
N ILE A 16 -0.21 -0.99 1.58
CA ILE A 16 -0.87 -2.15 2.17
C ILE A 16 -1.48 -3.00 1.07
N TRP A 17 -2.12 -2.40 0.06
CA TRP A 17 -2.64 -3.14 -1.09
C TRP A 17 -1.53 -3.82 -1.89
N ASP A 18 -0.40 -3.17 -2.11
CA ASP A 18 0.77 -3.78 -2.75
C ASP A 18 1.33 -4.94 -1.93
N TYR A 19 1.40 -4.80 -0.61
CA TYR A 19 1.77 -5.90 0.28
C TYR A 19 0.81 -7.08 0.14
N VAL A 20 -0.51 -6.85 0.17
CA VAL A 20 -1.51 -7.93 0.02
C VAL A 20 -1.39 -8.59 -1.34
N LYS A 21 -1.31 -7.82 -2.43
CA LYS A 21 -1.11 -8.33 -3.79
C LYS A 21 0.16 -9.19 -3.89
N SER A 22 1.26 -8.80 -3.23
CA SER A 22 2.52 -9.57 -3.23
C SER A 22 2.43 -10.92 -2.49
N LYS A 23 1.42 -11.11 -1.63
CA LYS A 23 1.17 -12.36 -0.88
C LYS A 23 0.11 -13.23 -1.53
N MET A 24 -0.65 -12.67 -2.45
CA MET A 24 -1.63 -13.42 -3.20
C MET A 24 -0.94 -14.18 -4.33
N ASP A 25 -1.30 -15.45 -4.45
CA ASP A 25 -1.06 -16.19 -5.68
C ASP A 25 -2.18 -15.88 -6.68
N THR A 26 -1.80 -15.28 -7.80
CA THR A 26 -2.70 -14.85 -8.88
C THR A 26 -2.59 -15.72 -10.13
N THR A 27 -1.81 -16.81 -10.11
CA THR A 27 -1.61 -17.66 -11.30
C THR A 27 -2.87 -18.46 -11.67
N GLU A 28 -3.73 -18.77 -10.69
CA GLU A 28 -4.96 -19.52 -10.91
C GLU A 28 -6.19 -18.60 -11.03
N ARG A 29 -6.94 -18.76 -12.13
CA ARG A 29 -8.25 -18.12 -12.28
C ARG A 29 -9.20 -18.63 -11.20
N SER A 30 -9.67 -17.72 -10.38
CA SER A 30 -10.60 -17.97 -9.29
C SER A 30 -11.91 -17.22 -9.56
N SER A 31 -13.05 -17.73 -9.09
CA SER A 31 -14.29 -16.93 -9.08
C SER A 31 -14.13 -15.68 -8.22
N THR A 32 -14.99 -14.68 -8.42
CA THR A 32 -14.96 -13.43 -7.64
C THR A 32 -15.08 -13.70 -6.13
N GLU A 33 -15.89 -14.66 -5.72
CA GLU A 33 -16.10 -15.04 -4.32
C GLU A 33 -14.85 -15.69 -3.72
N VAL A 34 -14.16 -16.54 -4.49
CA VAL A 34 -12.91 -17.17 -4.06
C VAL A 34 -11.81 -16.11 -3.95
N MET A 35 -11.72 -15.20 -4.92
CA MET A 35 -10.77 -14.08 -4.91
C MET A 35 -11.00 -13.19 -3.68
N TRP A 36 -12.26 -12.86 -3.37
CA TRP A 36 -12.61 -12.08 -2.19
C TRP A 36 -12.15 -12.73 -0.89
N LYS A 37 -12.42 -14.04 -0.71
CA LYS A 37 -11.95 -14.79 0.46
C LYS A 37 -10.42 -14.83 0.56
N LYS A 38 -9.71 -14.98 -0.57
CA LYS A 38 -8.24 -14.93 -0.61
C LYS A 38 -7.72 -13.57 -0.14
N ILE A 39 -8.30 -12.47 -0.63
CA ILE A 39 -7.94 -11.10 -0.22
C ILE A 39 -8.16 -10.93 1.29
N GLN A 40 -9.34 -11.29 1.81
CA GLN A 40 -9.65 -11.18 3.23
C GLN A 40 -8.69 -12.00 4.10
N LYS A 41 -8.30 -13.19 3.66
CA LYS A 41 -7.33 -14.05 4.35
C LYS A 41 -5.97 -13.37 4.46
N GLU A 42 -5.44 -12.83 3.37
CA GLU A 42 -4.13 -12.16 3.38
C GLU A 42 -4.17 -10.82 4.11
N TRP A 43 -5.28 -10.08 4.01
CA TRP A 43 -5.53 -8.86 4.79
C TRP A 43 -5.45 -9.11 6.30
N ASN A 44 -6.14 -10.14 6.80
CA ASN A 44 -6.15 -10.46 8.23
C ASN A 44 -4.81 -10.99 8.76
N LYS A 45 -3.90 -11.39 7.88
CA LYS A 45 -2.54 -11.85 8.23
C LYS A 45 -1.51 -10.73 8.29
N ILE A 46 -1.86 -9.49 7.95
CA ILE A 46 -0.89 -8.39 7.91
C ILE A 46 -0.26 -8.21 9.30
N PRO A 47 1.07 -8.40 9.45
CA PRO A 47 1.72 -8.23 10.74
C PRO A 47 1.70 -6.75 11.17
N LYS A 48 1.53 -6.49 12.47
CA LYS A 48 1.62 -5.12 13.02
C LYS A 48 2.94 -4.41 12.67
N LYS A 49 4.04 -5.18 12.51
CA LYS A 49 5.34 -4.66 12.07
C LYS A 49 5.28 -4.03 10.66
N VAL A 50 4.52 -4.64 9.74
CA VAL A 50 4.33 -4.12 8.38
C VAL A 50 3.53 -2.82 8.42
N LEU A 51 2.43 -2.78 9.18
CA LEU A 51 1.64 -1.56 9.37
C LEU A 51 2.48 -0.41 9.94
N ARG A 52 3.24 -0.68 11.01
CA ARG A 52 4.15 0.30 11.62
C ARG A 52 5.20 0.80 10.64
N LYS A 53 5.81 -0.09 9.85
CA LYS A 53 6.81 0.29 8.84
C LYS A 53 6.23 1.33 7.87
N TYR A 54 5.03 1.10 7.34
CA TYR A 54 4.42 2.02 6.38
C TYR A 54 4.01 3.35 7.00
N ILE A 55 3.42 3.34 8.20
CA ILE A 55 3.09 4.57 8.94
C ILE A 55 4.34 5.39 9.23
N LEU A 56 5.41 4.76 9.75
CA LEU A 56 6.65 5.46 10.09
C LEU A 56 7.39 5.99 8.86
N SER A 57 7.23 5.33 7.71
CA SER A 57 7.81 5.80 6.45
C SER A 57 7.15 7.07 5.90
N LEU A 58 5.94 7.44 6.36
CA LEU A 58 5.21 8.60 5.83
C LEU A 58 6.05 9.88 5.87
N LYS A 59 6.77 10.12 6.98
CA LYS A 59 7.67 11.27 7.11
C LYS A 59 8.75 11.29 6.03
N SER A 60 9.36 10.15 5.72
CA SER A 60 10.36 10.03 4.66
C SER A 60 9.78 10.22 3.25
N ARG A 61 8.52 9.85 3.02
CA ARG A 61 7.85 10.06 1.73
C ARG A 61 7.47 11.52 1.51
N CYS A 62 6.95 12.17 2.55
CA CYS A 62 6.71 13.61 2.51
C CYS A 62 8.01 14.37 2.22
N ALA A 63 9.11 13.99 2.87
CA ALA A 63 10.42 14.59 2.60
C ALA A 63 10.89 14.33 1.16
N ALA A 64 10.69 13.11 0.63
CA ALA A 64 11.02 12.79 -0.76
C ALA A 64 10.20 13.63 -1.75
N CYS A 65 8.89 13.76 -1.53
CA CYS A 65 7.98 14.59 -2.32
C CYS A 65 8.41 16.07 -2.31
N LEU A 66 8.79 16.60 -1.13
CA LEU A 66 9.34 17.96 -1.02
C LEU A 66 10.64 18.13 -1.80
N ASN A 67 11.56 17.16 -1.74
CA ASN A 67 12.84 17.22 -2.45
C ASN A 67 12.66 17.25 -3.97
N VAL A 68 11.62 16.58 -4.49
CA VAL A 68 11.25 16.62 -5.90
C VAL A 68 10.20 17.70 -6.20
N LYS A 69 9.99 18.67 -5.31
CA LYS A 69 9.06 19.80 -5.50
C LYS A 69 7.64 19.38 -5.90
N GLY A 70 7.15 18.26 -5.36
CA GLY A 70 5.80 17.75 -5.63
C GLY A 70 5.68 16.86 -6.86
N TYR A 71 6.76 16.59 -7.60
CA TYR A 71 6.77 15.59 -8.66
C TYR A 71 6.75 14.16 -8.11
N HIS A 72 6.61 13.17 -9.01
CA HIS A 72 6.54 11.75 -8.64
C HIS A 72 7.77 11.29 -7.86
N THR A 73 7.52 10.44 -6.85
CA THR A 73 8.58 9.82 -6.07
C THR A 73 8.74 8.36 -6.46
N LYS A 74 9.75 7.69 -5.89
CA LYS A 74 9.95 6.24 -6.06
C LYS A 74 8.99 5.38 -5.21
N TYR A 75 8.13 6.02 -4.41
CA TYR A 75 7.29 5.35 -3.42
C TYR A 75 5.94 5.00 -3.99
#